data_AF-G5H6R3-F1
#
_entry.id   AF-G5H6R3-F1
#
_cell.length_a   1.000
_cell.length_b   1.000
_cell.length_c   1.000
_cell.angle_alpha   90.00
_cell.angle_beta   90.00
_cell.angle_gamma   90.00
#
_symmetry.space_group_name_H-M   'P 1'
#
loop_
_entity.id
_entity.type
_entity.pdbx_description
1 polymer ?
#
loop_
_entity_poly.entity_id
_entity_poly.type
_entity_poly.pdbx_seq_one_letter_code
_entity_poly.pdbx_strand_id
1 'polypeptide(L)'
;MKKKVLKIAKLLLVVLFVSYYCESSLFYHTHYFSWGVVTHSHPYLPAGSGTPGHNHTPVQCDTIAQLSMLLFVAGISLVSFFVPGVEVRFRPPVRHGRESSSVPLPQLRAPPALV
;
A
#
# COMPACT_ATOMS: atom_id res chain seq x y z
N MET A 1 30.19 -12.09 -15.21
CA MET A 1 28.92 -11.37 -15.48
C MET A 1 27.80 -11.72 -14.49
N LYS A 2 27.51 -13.01 -14.24
CA LYS A 2 26.46 -13.47 -13.30
C LYS A 2 26.48 -12.80 -11.90
N LYS A 3 27.66 -12.64 -11.29
CA LYS A 3 27.81 -11.99 -9.97
C LYS A 3 27.46 -10.49 -9.99
N LYS A 4 27.73 -9.78 -11.09
CA LYS A 4 27.40 -8.34 -11.23
C LYS A 4 25.89 -8.16 -11.42
N VAL A 5 25.27 -8.98 -12.27
CA VAL A 5 23.81 -8.99 -12.48
C VAL A 5 23.08 -9.29 -11.17
N LEU A 6 23.53 -10.29 -10.41
CA LEU A 6 22.92 -10.62 -9.12
C LEU A 6 23.02 -9.47 -8.10
N LYS A 7 24.15 -8.75 -8.08
CA LYS A 7 24.30 -7.56 -7.21
C LYS A 7 23.32 -6.46 -7.59
N ILE A 8 23.16 -6.19 -8.90
CA ILE A 8 22.22 -5.19 -9.40
C ILE A 8 20.78 -5.60 -9.07
N ALA A 9 20.41 -6.86 -9.34
CA ALA A 9 19.07 -7.36 -9.03
C ALA A 9 18.74 -7.26 -7.54
N LYS A 10 19.68 -7.59 -6.66
CA LYS A 10 19.52 -7.41 -5.20
C LYS A 10 19.29 -5.95 -4.84
N LEU A 11 20.06 -5.03 -5.40
CA LEU A 11 19.90 -3.60 -5.15
C LEU A 11 18.53 -3.11 -5.63
N LEU A 12 18.13 -3.45 -6.85
CA LEU A 12 16.83 -3.09 -7.41
C LEU A 12 15.68 -3.64 -6.57
N LEU A 13 15.81 -4.86 -6.06
CA LEU A 13 14.81 -5.45 -5.18
C LEU A 13 14.66 -4.65 -3.87
N VAL A 14 15.78 -4.28 -3.24
CA VAL A 14 15.75 -3.45 -2.03
C VAL A 14 15.13 -2.08 -2.32
N VAL A 15 15.54 -1.43 -3.42
CA VAL A 15 14.98 -0.13 -3.82
C VAL A 15 13.48 -0.23 -4.06
N LEU A 16 13.01 -1.27 -4.74
CA LEU A 16 11.58 -1.51 -4.98
C LEU A 16 10.78 -1.63 -3.67
N PHE A 17 11.28 -2.41 -2.70
CA PHE A 17 10.55 -2.57 -1.42
C PHE A 17 10.55 -1.31 -0.57
N VAL A 18 11.69 -0.64 -0.46
CA VAL A 18 11.79 0.59 0.34
C VAL A 18 10.93 1.69 -0.26
N SER A 19 10.99 1.89 -1.58
CA SER A 19 10.14 2.88 -2.27
C SER A 19 8.65 2.54 -2.09
N TYR A 20 8.25 1.29 -2.36
CA TYR A 20 6.85 0.88 -2.22
C TYR A 20 6.33 1.01 -0.78
N TYR A 21 7.14 0.72 0.23
CA TYR A 21 6.77 0.90 1.64
C TYR A 21 6.66 2.39 2.04
N CYS A 22 7.63 3.21 1.62
CA CYS A 22 7.62 4.64 1.88
C CYS A 22 6.42 5.32 1.23
N GLU A 23 6.16 5.02 -0.04
CA GLU A 23 4.98 5.50 -0.75
C GLU A 23 3.71 5.06 0.00
N SER A 24 3.64 3.80 0.45
CA SER A 24 2.45 3.22 1.14
C SER A 24 2.15 3.87 2.47
N SER A 25 3.15 4.50 3.07
CA SER A 25 3.00 5.22 4.33
C SER A 25 2.74 6.71 4.14
N LEU A 26 3.27 7.32 3.08
CA LEU A 26 3.26 8.78 2.90
C LEU A 26 2.18 9.30 1.92
N PHE A 27 1.76 8.49 0.95
CA PHE A 27 0.90 8.93 -0.16
C PHE A 27 -0.20 7.90 -0.50
N TYR A 28 -0.79 7.27 0.52
CA TYR A 28 -1.86 6.31 0.30
C TYR A 28 -3.15 7.01 -0.14
N HIS A 29 -3.89 6.37 -1.04
CA HIS A 29 -5.21 6.78 -1.49
C HIS A 29 -6.04 5.54 -1.84
N THR A 30 -7.33 5.75 -2.04
CA THR A 30 -8.30 4.66 -2.18
C THR A 30 -9.12 4.80 -3.45
N HIS A 31 -9.22 3.69 -4.20
CA HIS A 31 -10.14 3.52 -5.33
C HIS A 31 -11.32 2.66 -4.94
N TYR A 32 -12.50 3.06 -5.39
CA TYR A 32 -13.74 2.33 -5.20
C TYR A 32 -14.17 1.72 -6.53
N PHE A 33 -14.15 0.39 -6.60
CA PHE A 33 -14.62 -0.38 -7.75
C PHE A 33 -15.94 -1.08 -7.42
N SER A 34 -16.66 -1.53 -8.44
CA SER A 34 -17.88 -2.34 -8.25
C SER A 34 -17.63 -3.65 -7.50
N TRP A 35 -16.41 -4.18 -7.59
CA TRP A 35 -16.00 -5.46 -7.00
C TRP A 35 -15.27 -5.33 -5.66
N GLY A 36 -14.93 -4.11 -5.23
CA GLY A 36 -14.18 -3.92 -3.99
C GLY A 36 -13.51 -2.56 -3.88
N VAL A 37 -12.67 -2.45 -2.85
CA VAL A 37 -11.92 -1.25 -2.51
C VAL A 37 -10.44 -1.59 -2.56
N VAL A 38 -9.66 -0.76 -3.26
CA VAL A 38 -8.20 -0.90 -3.32
C VAL A 38 -7.60 0.35 -2.72
N THR A 39 -6.84 0.18 -1.65
CA THR A 39 -6.03 1.23 -1.04
C THR A 39 -4.57 0.92 -1.33
N HIS A 40 -3.89 1.86 -1.99
CA HIS A 40 -2.48 1.76 -2.34
C HIS A 40 -1.86 3.16 -2.34
N SER A 41 -0.63 3.27 -2.78
CA SER A 41 0.10 4.53 -2.79
C SER A 41 1.05 4.66 -3.97
N HIS A 42 1.41 5.90 -4.26
CA HIS A 42 2.52 6.37 -5.08
C HIS A 42 2.50 7.91 -4.98
N PRO A 43 3.49 8.65 -5.51
CA PRO A 43 3.45 10.11 -5.54
C PRO A 43 2.08 10.61 -6.04
N TYR A 44 1.35 11.27 -5.13
CA TYR A 44 -0.03 11.67 -5.33
C TYR A 44 -0.06 13.12 -5.80
N LEU A 45 -0.64 13.34 -6.98
CA LEU A 45 -1.06 14.67 -7.43
C LEU A 45 -2.57 14.77 -7.19
N PRO A 46 -3.02 15.56 -6.22
CA PRO A 46 -4.45 15.72 -5.96
C PRO A 46 -5.16 16.26 -7.19
N ALA A 47 -6.20 15.56 -7.65
CA ALA A 47 -7.25 16.24 -8.39
C ALA A 47 -8.04 17.07 -7.38
N GLY A 48 -8.44 18.29 -7.75
CA GLY A 48 -9.04 19.28 -6.84
C GLY A 48 -10.31 18.84 -6.08
N SER A 49 -10.85 17.65 -6.36
CA SER A 49 -12.04 17.05 -5.74
C SER A 49 -11.75 16.12 -4.54
N GLY A 50 -10.50 15.96 -4.10
CA GLY A 50 -10.14 15.04 -3.00
C GLY A 50 -10.23 13.56 -3.36
N THR A 51 -10.38 13.25 -4.65
CA THR A 51 -10.36 11.90 -5.22
C THR A 51 -9.09 11.68 -6.04
N PRO A 52 -8.66 10.43 -6.29
CA PRO A 52 -7.57 10.15 -7.20
C PRO A 52 -7.90 10.68 -8.61
N GLY A 53 -6.98 11.46 -9.21
CA GLY A 53 -7.10 11.96 -10.58
C GLY A 53 -6.84 10.90 -11.66
N HIS A 54 -6.66 9.65 -11.26
CA HIS A 54 -6.37 8.52 -12.14
C HIS A 54 -7.21 7.31 -11.71
N ASN A 55 -7.13 6.20 -12.46
CA ASN A 55 -7.78 4.95 -12.11
C ASN A 55 -6.91 3.76 -12.53
N HIS A 56 -7.18 2.58 -11.97
CA HIS A 56 -6.45 1.36 -12.25
C HIS A 56 -7.25 0.36 -13.08
N THR A 57 -6.54 -0.35 -13.95
CA THR A 57 -7.07 -1.56 -14.58
C THR A 57 -7.02 -2.73 -13.61
N PRO A 58 -7.83 -3.79 -13.80
CA PRO A 58 -7.79 -4.97 -12.94
C PRO A 58 -6.37 -5.59 -12.80
N VAL A 59 -5.61 -5.64 -13.90
CA VAL A 59 -4.24 -6.17 -13.90
C VAL A 59 -3.27 -5.31 -13.07
N GLN A 60 -3.47 -3.99 -13.04
CA GLN A 60 -2.70 -3.11 -12.17
C GLN A 60 -3.06 -3.33 -10.70
N CYS A 61 -4.35 -3.52 -10.39
CA CYS A 61 -4.81 -3.88 -9.05
C CYS A 61 -4.22 -5.22 -8.57
N ASP A 62 -4.08 -6.21 -9.46
CA ASP A 62 -3.44 -7.49 -9.13
C ASP A 62 -1.95 -7.30 -8.78
N THR A 63 -1.25 -6.43 -9.52
CA THR A 63 0.16 -6.11 -9.24
C THR A 63 0.30 -5.45 -7.87
N ILE A 64 -0.57 -4.48 -7.55
CA ILE A 64 -0.64 -3.83 -6.24
C ILE A 64 -0.87 -4.88 -5.13
N ALA A 65 -1.83 -5.80 -5.34
CA ALA A 65 -2.12 -6.86 -4.37
C ALA A 65 -0.89 -7.76 -4.13
N GLN A 66 -0.17 -8.14 -5.19
CA GLN A 66 1.05 -8.96 -5.08
C GLN A 66 2.17 -8.25 -4.32
N LEU A 67 2.43 -6.97 -4.62
CA LEU A 67 3.44 -6.18 -3.92
C LEU A 67 3.10 -6.00 -2.44
N SER A 68 1.84 -5.73 -2.12
CA SER A 68 1.35 -5.63 -0.74
C SER A 68 1.50 -6.94 0.04
N MET A 69 1.11 -8.07 -0.58
CA MET A 69 1.30 -9.39 0.01
C MET A 69 2.77 -9.70 0.24
N LEU A 70 3.63 -9.32 -0.69
CA LEU A 70 5.06 -9.55 -0.60
C LEU A 70 5.70 -8.73 0.53
N LEU A 71 5.34 -7.45 0.68
CA LEU A 71 5.74 -6.62 1.82
C LEU A 71 5.29 -7.23 3.13
N PHE A 72 4.04 -7.69 3.19
CA PHE A 72 3.47 -8.29 4.38
C PHE A 72 4.21 -9.57 4.80
N VAL A 73 4.48 -10.48 3.85
CA VAL A 73 5.25 -11.70 4.09
C VAL A 73 6.69 -11.38 4.52
N ALA A 74 7.33 -10.40 3.87
CA ALA A 74 8.67 -9.95 4.26
C ALA A 74 8.68 -9.39 5.69
N GLY A 75 7.67 -8.60 6.05
CA GLY A 75 7.49 -8.04 7.39
C GLY A 75 7.30 -9.14 8.45
N ILE A 76 6.41 -10.11 8.21
CA ILE A 76 6.24 -11.26 9.11
C ILE A 76 7.55 -12.01 9.26
N SER A 77 8.23 -12.32 8.14
CA SER A 77 9.48 -13.09 8.18
C SER A 77 10.54 -12.40 9.04
N LEU A 78 10.62 -11.07 8.95
CA LEU A 78 11.51 -10.27 9.77
C LEU A 78 11.09 -10.31 11.25
N VAL A 79 9.81 -10.11 11.57
CA VAL A 79 9.29 -10.17 12.95
C VAL A 79 9.51 -11.55 13.56
N SER A 80 9.19 -12.63 12.86
CA SER A 80 9.38 -14.01 13.34
C SER A 80 10.84 -14.36 13.59
N PHE A 81 11.78 -13.74 12.85
CA PHE A 81 13.21 -13.90 13.09
C PHE A 81 13.66 -13.23 14.40
N PHE A 82 13.14 -12.03 14.69
CA PHE A 82 13.52 -11.27 15.89
C PHE A 82 12.70 -11.64 17.14
N VAL A 83 11.49 -12.17 16.98
CA VAL A 83 10.58 -12.52 18.08
C VAL A 83 10.06 -13.96 17.91
N PRO A 84 10.86 -14.96 18.30
CA PRO A 84 10.43 -16.36 18.22
C PRO A 84 9.25 -16.62 19.17
N GLY A 85 8.22 -17.31 18.67
CA GLY A 85 7.01 -17.67 19.45
C GLY A 85 5.79 -16.78 19.21
N VAL A 86 5.85 -15.79 18.32
CA VAL A 86 4.67 -15.02 17.91
C VAL A 86 3.91 -15.77 16.81
N GLU A 87 2.67 -16.16 17.10
CA GLU A 87 1.75 -16.68 16.09
C GLU A 87 1.03 -15.52 15.39
N VAL A 88 1.26 -15.38 14.07
CA VAL A 88 0.51 -14.42 13.26
C VAL A 88 -0.73 -15.11 12.71
N ARG A 89 -1.90 -14.80 13.30
CA ARG A 89 -3.18 -15.33 12.82
C ARG A 89 -3.74 -14.43 11.72
N PHE A 90 -3.77 -14.96 10.51
CA PHE A 90 -4.46 -14.32 9.39
C PHE A 90 -5.97 -14.36 9.61
N ARG A 91 -6.62 -13.19 9.54
CA ARG A 91 -8.04 -13.10 9.26
C ARG A 91 -8.19 -12.68 7.80
N PRO A 92 -8.78 -13.51 6.92
CA PRO A 92 -9.04 -13.08 5.56
C PRO A 92 -9.90 -11.81 5.61
N PRO A 93 -9.74 -10.88 4.65
CA PRO A 93 -10.59 -9.71 4.58
C PRO A 93 -12.03 -10.20 4.43
N VAL A 94 -12.81 -10.03 5.50
CA VAL A 94 -14.25 -10.17 5.42
C VAL A 94 -14.68 -9.09 4.44
N ARG A 95 -15.28 -9.50 3.31
CA ARG A 95 -15.96 -8.58 2.40
C ARG A 95 -17.06 -7.90 3.20
N HIS A 96 -16.74 -6.79 3.85
CA HIS A 96 -17.76 -5.94 4.44
C HIS A 96 -18.49 -5.33 3.26
N GLY A 97 -19.73 -5.79 3.06
CA GLY A 97 -20.72 -4.95 2.40
C GLY A 97 -20.67 -3.59 3.10
N ARG A 98 -20.60 -2.52 2.31
CA ARG A 98 -20.42 -1.12 2.73
C ARG A 98 -21.11 -0.83 4.07
N GLU A 99 -20.35 -0.86 5.16
CA GLU A 99 -20.65 -0.08 6.35
C GLU A 99 -19.67 1.09 6.36
N SER A 100 -20.19 2.26 6.01
CA SER A 100 -19.51 3.52 6.19
C SER A 100 -19.44 3.81 7.69
N SER A 101 -18.51 3.16 8.39
CA SER A 101 -18.19 3.57 9.76
C SER A 101 -17.31 4.82 9.66
N SER A 102 -17.91 5.97 9.92
CA SER A 102 -17.22 7.25 10.04
C SER A 102 -16.32 7.21 11.27
N VAL A 103 -15.07 6.77 11.10
CA VAL A 103 -14.04 6.99 12.11
C VAL A 103 -13.83 8.50 12.19
N PRO A 104 -14.05 9.15 13.34
CA PRO A 104 -13.69 10.55 13.52
C PRO A 104 -12.16 10.61 13.55
N LEU A 105 -11.55 10.78 12.38
CA LEU A 105 -10.19 11.28 12.33
C LEU A 105 -10.20 12.69 12.95
N PRO A 106 -9.27 13.03 13.84
CA PRO A 106 -9.07 14.40 14.26
C PRO A 106 -8.97 15.24 12.99
N GLN A 107 -9.87 16.22 12.83
CA GLN A 107 -9.84 17.11 11.67
C GLN A 107 -8.55 17.92 11.72
N LEU A 108 -7.50 17.40 11.09
CA LEU A 108 -6.38 18.20 10.64
C LEU A 108 -6.97 19.16 9.61
N ARG A 109 -7.21 20.39 10.07
CA ARG A 109 -7.68 21.50 9.27
C ARG A 109 -6.87 21.53 7.97
N ALA A 110 -7.52 21.41 6.82
CA ALA A 110 -6.86 21.65 5.55
C ALA A 110 -6.21 23.04 5.59
N PRO A 111 -4.97 23.19 5.06
CA PRO A 111 -4.33 24.50 5.00
C PRO A 111 -5.25 25.46 4.22
N PRO A 112 -5.36 26.73 4.66
CA PRO A 112 -6.25 27.70 4.02
C PRO A 112 -5.89 27.82 2.55
N ALA A 113 -6.87 27.59 1.67
CA ALA A 113 -6.74 27.93 0.27
C ALA A 113 -6.58 29.45 0.18
N LEU A 114 -5.42 29.89 -0.31
CA LEU A 114 -5.28 31.27 -0.77
C LEU A 114 -5.95 31.35 -2.14
N VAL A 115 -7.11 32.03 -2.13
CA VAL A 115 -7.88 32.63 -3.23
C VAL A 115 -8.67 31.68 -4.12
#